data_AF-A0A522WK14-F1
#
_entry.id   AF-A0A522WK14-F1
#
_cell.length_a   1.000
_cell.length_b   1.000
_cell.length_c   1.000
_cell.angle_alpha   90.00
_cell.angle_beta   90.00
_cell.angle_gamma   90.00
#
_symmetry.space_group_name_H-M   'P 1'
#
loop_
_entity.id
_entity.type
_entity.pdbx_description
1 polymer ?
#
loop_
_entity_poly.entity_id
_entity_poly.type
_entity_poly.pdbx_seq_one_letter_code
_entity_poly.pdbx_strand_id
1 'polypeptide(L)'
;MDNDNLLKELSRLGYPLFEKEGELDADFALAQVAKGGDLRLWDGFPVVLANSAEKSLFHYENAVHQLKQASDRAKLNALLAMSLALYEVLGLKFSWAKRLLGSLAPQAKKDFGNFKEKLKRDALFTVAGKEMSAQRLKTTFSNYFRQSQSRLNELLSVKEELGVEYALSQVFSPKQKELFFKKLKGEKLTKTEKEYFSRSVKKKALALANPELHRLARKLSEA
;
A
#
# COMPACT_ATOMS: atom_id res chain seq x y z
N MET A 1 17.71 -10.98 27.61
CA MET A 1 17.97 -10.60 26.20
C MET A 1 16.60 -10.45 25.56
N ASP A 2 16.21 -9.26 25.13
CA ASP A 2 14.87 -9.06 24.55
C ASP A 2 14.70 -9.87 23.27
N ASN A 3 13.52 -10.48 23.12
CA ASN A 3 13.18 -11.30 21.95
C ASN A 3 13.35 -10.51 20.64
N ASP A 4 13.05 -9.21 20.67
CA ASP A 4 13.22 -8.29 19.52
C ASP A 4 14.68 -8.14 19.09
N ASN A 5 15.63 -8.21 20.03
CA ASN A 5 17.05 -8.13 19.68
C ASN A 5 17.53 -9.44 19.03
N LEU A 6 17.04 -10.59 19.48
CA LEU A 6 17.33 -11.88 18.85
C LEU A 6 16.76 -11.94 17.42
N LEU A 7 15.53 -11.48 17.23
CA LEU A 7 14.87 -11.44 15.91
C LEU A 7 15.59 -10.52 14.91
N LYS A 8 16.11 -9.37 15.38
CA LYS A 8 16.94 -8.46 14.56
C LYS A 8 18.26 -9.10 14.14
N GLU A 9 18.95 -9.79 15.04
CA GLU A 9 20.20 -10.49 14.73
C GLU A 9 19.97 -11.67 13.77
N LEU A 10 18.89 -12.46 13.97
CA LEU A 10 18.50 -13.53 13.05
C LEU A 10 18.17 -13.01 11.65
N SER A 11 17.47 -11.87 11.55
CA SER A 11 17.17 -11.21 10.28
C SER A 11 18.44 -10.72 9.56
N ARG A 12 19.42 -10.17 10.30
CA ARG A 12 20.73 -9.77 9.76
C ARG A 12 21.54 -10.96 9.25
N LEU A 13 21.31 -12.15 9.81
CA LEU A 13 21.95 -13.41 9.42
C LEU A 13 21.15 -14.18 8.35
N GLY A 14 20.11 -13.58 7.76
CA GLY A 14 19.38 -14.16 6.63
C GLY A 14 18.22 -15.08 7.01
N TYR A 15 17.81 -15.09 8.28
CA TYR A 15 16.63 -15.81 8.76
C TYR A 15 15.55 -14.84 9.26
N PRO A 16 14.84 -14.15 8.34
CA PRO A 16 13.79 -13.22 8.73
C PRO A 16 12.59 -14.00 9.26
N LEU A 17 12.45 -14.03 10.58
CA LEU A 17 11.24 -14.51 11.23
C LEU A 17 10.17 -13.42 11.15
N PHE A 18 8.94 -13.79 10.78
CA PHE A 18 7.81 -12.87 10.73
C PHE A 18 7.56 -12.30 12.14
N GLU A 19 7.89 -11.03 12.34
CA GLU A 19 7.50 -10.30 13.54
C GLU A 19 5.96 -10.25 13.60
N LYS A 20 5.37 -10.31 14.80
CA LYS A 20 4.05 -9.73 14.98
C LYS A 20 4.23 -8.25 14.68
N GLU A 21 3.82 -7.80 13.50
CA GLU A 21 3.80 -6.37 13.16
C GLU A 21 3.13 -5.64 14.33
N GLY A 22 3.93 -4.90 15.11
CA GLY A 22 3.37 -4.00 16.10
C GLY A 22 2.39 -3.07 15.39
N GLU A 23 1.29 -2.69 16.07
CA GLU A 23 0.28 -1.83 15.46
C GLU A 23 0.96 -0.59 14.86
N LEU A 24 0.88 -0.48 13.53
CA LEU A 24 1.45 0.63 12.76
C LEU A 24 0.66 1.90 13.10
N ASP A 25 1.18 2.69 14.05
CA ASP A 25 0.62 4.00 14.38
C ASP A 25 1.09 5.07 13.37
N ALA A 26 0.35 5.16 12.25
CA ALA A 26 0.63 6.14 11.21
C ALA A 26 0.42 7.59 11.67
N ASP A 27 -0.49 7.81 12.62
CA ASP A 27 -0.80 9.13 13.18
C ASP A 27 0.40 9.67 13.95
N PHE A 28 0.96 8.84 14.83
CA PHE A 28 2.20 9.14 15.54
C PHE A 28 3.37 9.35 14.58
N ALA A 29 3.58 8.45 13.61
CA ALA A 29 4.70 8.53 12.69
C ALA A 29 4.70 9.86 11.89
N LEU A 30 3.56 10.22 11.29
CA LEU A 30 3.42 11.46 10.52
C LEU A 30 3.57 12.71 11.41
N ALA A 31 3.04 12.67 12.64
CA ALA A 31 3.23 13.74 13.63
C ALA A 31 4.72 13.93 13.99
N GLN A 32 5.46 12.84 14.25
CA GLN A 32 6.89 12.92 14.59
C GLN A 32 7.74 13.42 13.43
N VAL A 33 7.45 13.00 12.19
CA VAL A 33 8.14 13.52 10.99
C VAL A 33 7.94 15.04 10.88
N ALA A 34 6.70 15.52 11.05
CA ALA A 34 6.41 16.94 11.02
C ALA A 34 7.15 17.72 12.11
N LYS A 35 7.18 17.18 13.33
CA LYS A 35 7.87 17.78 14.48
C LYS A 35 9.39 17.85 14.29
N GLY A 36 10.01 16.75 13.87
CA GLY A 36 11.47 16.58 13.82
C GLY A 36 12.18 17.50 12.82
N GLY A 37 11.48 17.94 11.77
CA GLY A 37 12.00 18.93 10.83
C GLY A 37 13.11 18.42 9.92
N ASP A 38 13.44 17.13 9.92
CA ASP A 38 14.43 16.58 9.00
C ASP A 38 13.90 16.66 7.55
N LEU A 39 14.62 17.37 6.69
CA LEU A 39 14.23 17.58 5.30
C LEU A 39 14.12 16.28 4.51
N ARG A 40 14.93 15.26 4.82
CA ARG A 40 14.87 13.95 4.15
C ARG A 40 13.58 13.23 4.52
N LEU A 41 13.18 13.31 5.79
CA LEU A 41 11.91 12.76 6.24
C LEU A 41 10.72 13.55 5.69
N TRP A 42 10.85 14.87 5.54
CA TRP A 42 9.84 15.71 4.91
C TRP A 42 9.68 15.41 3.42
N ASP A 43 10.77 15.12 2.70
CA ASP A 43 10.71 14.67 1.31
C ASP A 43 10.00 13.29 1.19
N GLY A 44 10.11 12.44 2.21
CA GLY A 44 9.40 11.16 2.30
C GLY A 44 7.97 11.25 2.81
N PHE A 45 7.58 12.37 3.44
CA PHE A 45 6.27 12.55 4.07
C PHE A 45 5.09 12.27 3.12
N PRO A 46 5.07 12.74 1.85
CA PRO A 46 3.96 12.44 0.95
C PRO A 46 3.81 10.96 0.62
N VAL A 47 4.89 10.17 0.69
CA VAL A 47 4.81 8.71 0.46
C VAL A 47 4.13 8.04 1.63
N VAL A 48 4.55 8.38 2.85
CA VAL A 48 3.98 7.82 4.08
C VAL A 48 2.51 8.17 4.19
N LEU A 49 2.14 9.44 3.94
CA LEU A 49 0.76 9.90 3.96
C LEU A 49 -0.13 9.14 2.95
N ALA A 50 0.32 9.02 1.70
CA ALA A 50 -0.48 8.34 0.69
C ALA A 50 -0.71 6.87 1.06
N ASN A 51 0.33 6.18 1.51
CA ASN A 51 0.26 4.76 1.87
C ASN A 51 -0.55 4.50 3.14
N SER A 52 -0.46 5.37 4.15
CA SER A 52 -1.25 5.21 5.38
C SER A 52 -2.71 5.57 5.18
N ALA A 53 -3.01 6.61 4.42
CA ALA A 53 -4.39 7.03 4.14
C ALA A 53 -5.15 6.00 3.28
N GLU A 54 -4.52 5.43 2.25
CA GLU A 54 -5.13 4.35 1.45
C GLU A 54 -5.41 3.09 2.29
N LYS A 55 -4.58 2.82 3.29
CA LYS A 55 -4.81 1.72 4.25
C LYS A 55 -5.76 2.07 5.39
N SER A 56 -6.37 3.26 5.38
CA SER A 56 -7.22 3.77 6.46
C SER A 56 -6.53 3.79 7.85
N LEU A 57 -5.20 3.93 7.86
CA LEU A 57 -4.40 3.98 9.10
C LEU A 57 -4.19 5.42 9.60
N PHE A 58 -4.39 6.42 8.75
CA PHE A 58 -4.17 7.83 9.10
C PHE A 58 -5.47 8.58 9.37
N HIS A 59 -5.51 9.25 10.52
CA HIS A 59 -6.56 10.11 11.01
C HIS A 59 -5.97 11.47 11.42
N TYR A 60 -6.33 12.52 10.68
CA TYR A 60 -5.79 13.86 10.89
C TYR A 60 -5.92 14.37 12.34
N GLU A 61 -7.09 14.18 12.96
CA GLU A 61 -7.35 14.66 14.33
C GLU A 61 -6.39 14.00 15.33
N ASN A 62 -6.19 12.68 15.23
CA ASN A 62 -5.27 11.95 16.10
C ASN A 62 -3.83 12.46 15.94
N ALA A 63 -3.37 12.64 14.69
CA ALA A 63 -2.03 13.16 14.42
C ALA A 63 -1.83 14.58 14.97
N VAL A 64 -2.86 15.42 14.96
CA VAL A 64 -2.83 16.76 15.59
C VAL A 64 -2.77 16.65 17.12
N HIS A 65 -3.50 15.71 17.73
CA HIS A 65 -3.47 15.46 19.17
C HIS A 65 -2.09 15.02 19.68
N GLN A 66 -1.30 14.32 18.87
CA GLN A 66 0.09 13.95 19.19
C GLN A 66 1.02 15.18 19.31
N LEU A 67 0.61 16.34 18.78
CA LEU A 67 1.41 17.55 18.76
C LEU A 67 0.94 18.56 19.83
N LYS A 68 1.80 18.81 20.81
CA LYS A 68 1.52 19.74 21.92
C LYS A 68 1.69 21.22 21.52
N GLN A 69 2.67 21.52 20.68
CA GLN A 69 2.99 22.90 20.29
C GLN A 69 2.24 23.33 19.04
N ALA A 70 1.75 24.57 19.03
CA ALA A 70 1.06 25.15 17.86
C ALA A 70 1.98 25.24 16.63
N SER A 71 3.27 25.48 16.83
CA SER A 71 4.30 25.48 15.79
C SER A 71 4.41 24.12 15.10
N ASP A 72 4.37 23.02 15.86
CA ASP A 72 4.43 21.67 15.30
C ASP A 72 3.16 21.32 14.52
N ARG A 73 1.99 21.71 15.03
CA ARG A 73 0.71 21.56 14.30
C ARG A 73 0.71 22.33 12.99
N ALA A 74 1.33 23.51 12.95
CA ALA A 74 1.49 24.29 11.73
C ALA A 74 2.42 23.59 10.73
N LYS A 75 3.53 22.98 11.18
CA LYS A 75 4.41 22.16 10.32
C LYS A 75 3.63 21.00 9.70
N LEU A 76 2.85 20.26 10.50
CA LEU A 76 2.03 19.15 10.02
C LEU A 76 1.04 19.63 8.95
N ASN A 77 0.32 20.71 9.22
CA ASN A 77 -0.62 21.30 8.26
C ASN A 77 0.06 21.73 6.95
N ALA A 78 1.24 22.35 7.02
CA ALA A 78 2.01 22.74 5.84
C ALA A 78 2.47 21.53 5.01
N LEU A 79 2.94 20.47 5.66
CA LEU A 79 3.36 19.23 5.00
C LEU A 79 2.17 18.49 4.37
N LEU A 80 1.01 18.47 5.02
CA LEU A 80 -0.23 17.93 4.46
C LEU A 80 -0.63 18.71 3.20
N ALA A 81 -0.65 20.04 3.25
CA ALA A 81 -0.95 20.88 2.09
C ALA A 81 0.06 20.68 0.94
N MET A 82 1.36 20.59 1.23
CA MET A 82 2.40 20.30 0.24
C MET A 82 2.17 18.93 -0.42
N SER A 83 1.87 17.91 0.37
CA SER A 83 1.65 16.53 -0.11
C SER A 83 0.44 16.47 -1.04
N LEU A 84 -0.67 17.09 -0.63
CA LEU A 84 -1.88 17.17 -1.45
C LEU A 84 -1.62 17.91 -2.77
N ALA A 85 -0.86 19.00 -2.73
CA ALA A 85 -0.49 19.75 -3.93
C ALA A 85 0.40 18.91 -4.86
N LEU A 86 1.34 18.15 -4.30
CA LEU A 86 2.19 17.22 -5.05
C LEU A 86 1.35 16.16 -5.77
N TYR A 87 0.39 15.53 -5.09
CA TYR A 87 -0.48 14.53 -5.71
C TYR A 87 -1.25 15.11 -6.89
N GLU A 88 -1.79 16.33 -6.75
CA GLU A 88 -2.52 16.98 -7.83
C GLU A 88 -1.61 17.32 -9.03
N VAL A 89 -0.39 17.81 -8.77
CA VAL A 89 0.59 18.09 -9.83
C VAL A 89 1.02 16.82 -10.56
N LEU A 90 1.10 15.69 -9.86
CA LEU A 90 1.43 14.38 -10.45
C LEU A 90 0.20 13.68 -11.07
N GLY A 91 -0.98 14.29 -11.04
CA GLY A 91 -2.21 13.71 -11.61
C GLY A 91 -2.78 12.53 -10.81
N LEU A 92 -2.36 12.35 -9.56
CA LEU A 92 -2.84 11.28 -8.68
C LEU A 92 -4.21 11.65 -8.09
N LYS A 93 -5.12 10.68 -8.09
CA LYS A 93 -6.49 10.85 -7.57
C LYS A 93 -6.68 9.97 -6.35
N PHE A 94 -6.85 10.62 -5.20
CA PHE A 94 -7.15 9.95 -3.92
C PHE A 94 -8.52 10.41 -3.42
N SER A 95 -9.38 9.45 -3.05
CA SER A 95 -10.76 9.74 -2.59
C SER A 95 -10.79 10.54 -1.28
N TRP A 96 -9.78 10.35 -0.41
CA TRP A 96 -9.63 11.03 0.87
C TRP A 96 -9.04 12.44 0.76
N ALA A 97 -8.29 12.75 -0.31
CA ALA A 97 -7.50 13.99 -0.42
C ALA A 97 -8.35 15.26 -0.32
N LYS A 98 -9.51 15.30 -1.00
CA LYS A 98 -10.40 16.48 -0.97
C LYS A 98 -10.97 16.74 0.42
N ARG A 99 -11.32 15.66 1.14
CA ARG A 99 -11.84 15.74 2.52
C ARG A 99 -10.75 16.25 3.46
N LEU A 100 -9.55 15.69 3.35
CA LEU A 100 -8.41 16.10 4.16
C LEU A 100 -8.06 17.58 3.94
N LEU A 101 -8.00 18.05 2.68
CA LEU A 101 -7.79 19.46 2.36
C LEU A 101 -8.85 20.36 3.03
N GLY A 102 -10.10 19.90 3.07
CA GLY A 102 -11.22 20.57 3.73
C GLY A 102 -11.04 20.72 5.24
N SER A 103 -10.35 19.78 5.89
CA SER A 103 -10.08 19.79 7.35
C SER A 103 -8.85 20.60 7.76
N LEU A 104 -7.98 20.99 6.82
CA LEU A 104 -6.77 21.75 7.14
C LEU A 104 -7.06 23.19 7.60
N ALA A 105 -6.11 23.75 8.35
CA ALA A 105 -6.15 25.15 8.77
C ALA A 105 -6.22 26.12 7.56
N PRO A 106 -6.86 27.29 7.69
CA PRO A 106 -7.01 28.25 6.58
C PRO A 106 -5.71 28.63 5.89
N GLN A 107 -4.63 28.82 6.66
CA GLN A 107 -3.31 29.13 6.12
C GLN A 107 -2.78 28.00 5.23
N ALA A 108 -2.93 26.74 5.64
CA ALA A 108 -2.47 25.59 4.86
C ALA A 108 -3.26 25.42 3.56
N LYS A 109 -4.56 25.75 3.56
CA LYS A 109 -5.38 25.80 2.33
C LYS A 109 -4.89 26.88 1.36
N LYS A 110 -4.43 28.01 1.87
CA LYS A 110 -3.81 29.07 1.06
C LYS A 110 -2.45 28.61 0.51
N ASP A 111 -1.64 27.99 1.36
CA ASP A 111 -0.30 27.50 0.99
C ASP A 111 -0.38 26.39 -0.06
N PHE A 112 -1.42 25.55 -0.05
CA PHE A 112 -1.68 24.53 -1.06
C PHE A 112 -1.62 25.08 -2.50
N GLY A 113 -2.27 26.22 -2.75
CA GLY A 113 -2.24 26.86 -4.08
C GLY A 113 -0.85 27.33 -4.48
N ASN A 114 -0.10 27.91 -3.54
CA ASN A 114 1.28 28.33 -3.77
C ASN A 114 2.21 27.13 -4.04
N PHE A 115 2.11 26.06 -3.24
CA PHE A 115 2.88 24.85 -3.44
C PHE A 115 2.62 24.23 -4.81
N LYS A 116 1.35 24.16 -5.23
CA LYS A 116 0.99 23.65 -6.55
C LYS A 116 1.71 24.39 -7.67
N GLU A 117 1.72 25.72 -7.64
CA GLU A 117 2.40 26.53 -8.65
C GLU A 117 3.92 26.36 -8.63
N LYS A 118 4.52 26.30 -7.44
CA LYS A 118 5.98 26.07 -7.30
C LYS A 118 6.39 24.68 -7.77
N LEU A 119 5.59 23.66 -7.43
CA LEU A 119 5.81 22.28 -7.85
C LEU A 119 5.68 22.12 -9.37
N LYS A 120 4.73 22.79 -10.03
CA LYS A 120 4.63 22.76 -11.50
C LYS A 120 5.86 23.33 -12.21
N ARG A 121 6.52 24.33 -11.61
CA ARG A 121 7.66 25.05 -12.19
C ARG A 121 9.02 24.50 -11.76
N ASP A 122 9.04 23.41 -10.99
CA ASP A 122 10.25 22.84 -10.39
C ASP A 122 11.08 23.85 -9.59
N ALA A 123 10.41 24.83 -8.98
CA ALA A 123 11.06 25.90 -8.22
C ALA A 123 11.40 25.46 -6.79
N LEU A 124 12.32 26.19 -6.17
CA LEU A 124 12.49 26.18 -4.71
C LEU A 124 11.26 26.83 -4.04
N PHE A 125 10.87 26.30 -2.88
CA PHE A 125 9.76 26.80 -2.10
C PHE A 125 9.95 26.54 -0.62
N THR A 126 9.24 27.27 0.22
CA THR A 126 9.38 27.18 1.68
C THR A 126 8.19 26.48 2.31
N VAL A 127 8.45 25.43 3.09
CA VAL A 127 7.45 24.72 3.90
C VAL A 127 7.79 24.98 5.36
N ALA A 128 6.87 25.59 6.10
CA ALA A 128 7.05 25.91 7.52
C ALA A 128 8.43 26.52 7.87
N GLY A 129 8.91 27.45 7.03
CA GLY A 129 10.19 28.15 7.21
C GLY A 129 11.43 27.41 6.68
N LYS A 130 11.29 26.21 6.11
CA LYS A 130 12.41 25.46 5.50
C LYS A 130 12.30 25.42 3.98
N GLU A 131 13.42 25.69 3.31
CA GLU A 131 13.49 25.61 1.86
C GLU A 131 13.54 24.15 1.38
N MET A 132 12.76 23.84 0.35
CA MET A 132 12.63 22.53 -0.28
C MET A 132 12.71 22.66 -1.80
N SER A 133 13.21 21.60 -2.44
CA SER A 133 13.28 21.50 -3.90
C SER A 133 12.13 20.67 -4.44
N ALA A 134 11.34 21.25 -5.35
CA ALA A 134 10.26 20.55 -6.04
C ALA A 134 10.77 19.32 -6.80
N GLN A 135 11.90 19.44 -7.49
CA GLN A 135 12.52 18.34 -8.22
C GLN A 135 12.91 17.18 -7.30
N ARG A 136 13.53 17.48 -6.15
CA ARG A 136 13.93 16.47 -5.18
C ARG A 136 12.71 15.77 -4.59
N LEU A 137 11.69 16.54 -4.19
CA LEU A 137 10.44 16.00 -3.64
C LEU A 137 9.75 15.04 -4.62
N LYS A 138 9.59 15.45 -5.89
CA LYS A 138 8.98 14.61 -6.94
C LYS A 138 9.78 13.32 -7.18
N THR A 139 11.11 13.42 -7.23
CA THR A 139 12.00 12.28 -7.43
C THR A 139 11.88 11.29 -6.27
N THR A 140 11.99 11.78 -5.03
CA THR A 140 11.82 10.97 -3.82
C THR A 140 10.47 10.28 -3.82
N PHE A 141 9.39 11.05 -4.04
CA PHE A 141 8.05 10.47 -4.09
C PHE A 141 7.93 9.39 -5.16
N SER A 142 8.39 9.65 -6.39
CA SER A 142 8.28 8.69 -7.50
C SER A 142 9.04 7.39 -7.23
N ASN A 143 10.23 7.48 -6.63
CA ASN A 143 11.07 6.32 -6.32
C ASN A 143 10.40 5.42 -5.27
N TYR A 144 9.97 6.01 -4.16
CA TYR A 144 9.44 5.22 -3.03
C TYR A 144 7.98 4.83 -3.20
N PHE A 145 7.14 5.68 -3.81
CA PHE A 145 5.73 5.37 -4.02
C PHE A 145 5.55 4.19 -4.99
N ARG A 146 6.30 4.17 -6.11
CA ARG A 146 6.29 3.03 -7.06
C ARG A 146 6.76 1.73 -6.42
N GLN A 147 7.84 1.78 -5.64
CA GLN A 147 8.36 0.61 -4.93
C GLN A 147 7.35 0.06 -3.90
N SER A 148 6.60 0.94 -3.23
CA SER A 148 5.58 0.53 -2.26
C SER A 148 4.36 -0.10 -2.93
N GLN A 149 3.93 0.43 -4.09
CA GLN A 149 2.84 -0.14 -4.89
C GLN A 149 3.21 -1.49 -5.49
N SER A 150 4.43 -1.64 -6.02
CA SER A 150 4.89 -2.92 -6.56
C SER A 150 5.00 -3.99 -5.48
N ARG A 151 5.57 -3.65 -4.31
CA ARG A 151 5.67 -4.58 -3.18
C ARG A 151 4.30 -4.92 -2.59
N LEU A 152 3.37 -3.96 -2.51
CA LEU A 152 2.02 -4.23 -2.04
C LEU A 152 1.26 -5.13 -3.02
N ASN A 153 1.36 -4.87 -4.32
CA ASN A 153 0.75 -5.73 -5.34
C ASN A 153 1.39 -7.13 -5.36
N GLU A 154 2.70 -7.25 -5.11
CA GLU A 154 3.40 -8.53 -4.95
C GLU A 154 2.97 -9.27 -3.68
N LEU A 155 2.80 -8.58 -2.55
CA LEU A 155 2.28 -9.18 -1.32
C LEU A 155 0.80 -9.56 -1.43
N LEU A 156 -0.01 -8.75 -2.13
CA LEU A 156 -1.41 -9.05 -2.43
C LEU A 156 -1.51 -10.22 -3.41
N SER A 157 -0.64 -10.29 -4.44
CA SER A 157 -0.61 -11.42 -5.35
C SER A 157 -0.15 -12.69 -4.66
N VAL A 158 0.82 -12.65 -3.75
CA VAL A 158 1.22 -13.80 -2.92
C VAL A 158 0.07 -14.23 -2.01
N LYS A 159 -0.67 -13.28 -1.41
CA LYS A 159 -1.82 -13.59 -0.55
C LYS A 159 -2.98 -14.19 -1.34
N GLU A 160 -3.26 -13.68 -2.54
CA GLU A 160 -4.26 -14.22 -3.47
C GLU A 160 -3.82 -15.58 -4.01
N GLU A 161 -2.56 -15.78 -4.35
CA GLU A 161 -1.99 -17.06 -4.77
C GLU A 161 -2.08 -18.10 -3.65
N LEU A 162 -1.84 -17.73 -2.39
CA LEU A 162 -2.04 -18.62 -1.24
C LEU A 162 -3.53 -18.96 -1.01
N GLY A 163 -4.44 -18.00 -1.21
CA GLY A 163 -5.88 -18.24 -1.15
C GLY A 163 -6.41 -19.14 -2.28
N VAL A 164 -5.93 -18.90 -3.50
CA VAL A 164 -6.24 -19.71 -4.69
C VAL A 164 -5.64 -21.10 -4.55
N GLU A 165 -4.40 -21.24 -4.08
CA GLU A 165 -3.74 -22.53 -3.86
C GLU A 165 -4.46 -23.35 -2.78
N TYR A 166 -4.92 -22.70 -1.71
CA TYR A 166 -5.77 -23.33 -0.69
C TYR A 166 -7.10 -23.81 -1.28
N ALA A 167 -7.82 -22.94 -1.99
CA ALA A 167 -9.11 -23.29 -2.62
C ALA A 167 -8.97 -24.41 -3.67
N LEU A 168 -7.91 -24.37 -4.48
CA LEU A 168 -7.59 -25.43 -5.44
C LEU A 168 -7.30 -26.75 -4.73
N SER A 169 -6.67 -26.72 -3.55
CA SER A 169 -6.38 -27.93 -2.77
C SER A 169 -7.64 -28.58 -2.18
N GLN A 170 -8.71 -27.83 -1.97
CA GLN A 170 -10.02 -28.38 -1.56
C GLN A 170 -10.71 -29.15 -2.69
N VAL A 171 -10.44 -28.78 -3.95
CA VAL A 171 -11.17 -29.32 -5.11
C VAL A 171 -10.33 -30.33 -5.91
N PHE A 172 -9.01 -30.15 -5.94
CA PHE A 172 -8.09 -30.90 -6.77
C PHE A 172 -7.00 -31.57 -5.93
N SER A 173 -6.71 -32.85 -6.23
CA SER A 173 -5.54 -33.52 -5.68
C SER A 173 -4.24 -32.92 -6.23
N PRO A 174 -3.08 -33.15 -5.60
CA PRO A 174 -1.80 -32.57 -6.05
C PRO A 174 -1.53 -32.78 -7.55
N LYS A 175 -1.74 -34.01 -8.06
CA LYS A 175 -1.56 -34.29 -9.50
C LYS A 175 -2.58 -33.58 -10.39
N GLN A 176 -3.80 -33.37 -9.91
CA GLN A 176 -4.84 -32.65 -10.65
C GLN A 176 -4.53 -31.15 -10.73
N LYS A 177 -4.01 -30.54 -9.66
CA LYS A 177 -3.52 -29.16 -9.65
C LYS A 177 -2.38 -28.94 -10.63
N GLU A 178 -1.40 -29.85 -10.63
CA GLU A 178 -0.28 -29.82 -11.59
C GLU A 178 -0.80 -29.78 -13.04
N LEU A 179 -1.75 -30.66 -13.38
CA LEU A 179 -2.34 -30.68 -14.73
C LEU A 179 -3.21 -29.47 -15.05
N PHE A 180 -3.90 -28.91 -14.05
CA PHE A 180 -4.68 -27.68 -14.17
C PHE A 180 -3.75 -26.50 -14.54
N PHE A 181 -2.66 -26.32 -13.80
CA PHE A 181 -1.69 -25.25 -14.06
C PHE A 181 -0.91 -25.45 -15.36
N LYS A 182 -0.47 -26.69 -15.67
CA LYS A 182 0.14 -27.01 -16.97
C LYS A 182 -0.75 -26.57 -18.13
N LYS A 183 -2.05 -26.84 -18.02
CA LYS A 183 -3.01 -26.45 -19.06
C LYS A 183 -3.22 -24.94 -19.13
N LEU A 184 -3.30 -24.26 -17.99
CA LEU A 184 -3.44 -22.80 -17.91
C LEU A 184 -2.22 -22.06 -18.51
N LYS A 185 -1.00 -22.59 -18.28
CA LYS A 185 0.27 -22.06 -18.79
C LYS A 185 0.55 -22.42 -20.26
N GLY A 186 -0.33 -23.19 -20.91
CA GLY A 186 -0.17 -23.61 -22.30
C GLY A 186 0.89 -24.71 -22.51
N GLU A 187 1.32 -25.41 -21.45
CA GLU A 187 2.31 -26.47 -21.54
C GLU A 187 1.77 -27.72 -22.25
N LYS A 188 2.66 -28.47 -22.92
CA LYS A 188 2.28 -29.70 -23.62
C LYS A 188 2.03 -30.82 -22.62
N LEU A 189 0.79 -31.32 -22.58
CA LEU A 189 0.44 -32.54 -21.84
C LEU A 189 0.82 -33.79 -22.64
N THR A 190 1.38 -34.79 -21.97
CA THR A 190 1.60 -36.14 -22.51
C THR A 190 0.28 -36.87 -22.78
N LYS A 191 0.32 -38.01 -23.48
CA LYS A 191 -0.90 -38.78 -23.83
C LYS A 191 -1.71 -39.18 -22.59
N THR A 192 -1.03 -39.69 -21.57
CA THR A 192 -1.63 -40.10 -20.28
C THR A 192 -2.15 -38.90 -19.48
N GLU A 193 -1.40 -37.79 -19.47
CA GLU A 193 -1.85 -36.56 -18.81
C GLU A 193 -3.07 -35.94 -19.49
N LYS A 194 -3.18 -35.99 -20.83
CA LYS A 194 -4.37 -35.53 -21.57
C LYS A 194 -5.60 -36.35 -21.21
N GLU A 195 -5.45 -37.66 -21.10
CA GLU A 195 -6.53 -38.56 -20.69
C GLU A 195 -6.96 -38.25 -19.25
N TYR A 196 -6.00 -38.15 -18.33
CA TYR A 196 -6.29 -37.86 -16.93
C TYR A 196 -6.91 -36.48 -16.72
N PHE A 197 -6.40 -35.46 -17.44
CA PHE A 197 -6.99 -34.13 -17.47
C PHE A 197 -8.44 -34.18 -17.93
N SER A 198 -8.73 -34.88 -19.03
CA SER A 198 -10.07 -34.94 -19.61
C SER A 198 -11.08 -35.67 -18.71
N ARG A 199 -10.66 -36.76 -18.07
CA ARG A 199 -11.54 -37.57 -17.22
C ARG A 199 -11.88 -36.91 -15.90
N SER A 200 -10.93 -36.20 -15.29
CA SER A 200 -11.05 -35.72 -13.90
C SER A 200 -10.97 -34.20 -13.78
N VAL A 201 -9.92 -33.58 -14.31
CA VAL A 201 -9.63 -32.15 -14.10
C VAL A 201 -10.62 -31.26 -14.87
N LYS A 202 -10.88 -31.58 -16.14
CA LYS A 202 -11.77 -30.79 -17.02
C LYS A 202 -13.19 -30.71 -16.49
N LYS A 203 -13.74 -31.80 -15.96
CA LYS A 203 -15.10 -31.83 -15.41
C LYS A 203 -15.25 -30.91 -14.21
N LYS A 204 -14.28 -30.96 -13.28
CA LYS A 204 -14.24 -30.08 -12.11
C LYS A 204 -14.07 -28.61 -12.51
N ALA A 205 -13.18 -28.32 -13.47
CA ALA A 205 -13.01 -26.96 -13.99
C ALA A 205 -14.30 -26.41 -14.64
N LEU A 206 -15.03 -27.23 -15.41
CA LEU A 206 -16.32 -26.85 -15.99
C LEU A 206 -17.39 -26.62 -14.91
N ALA A 207 -17.42 -27.43 -13.85
CA ALA A 207 -18.33 -27.23 -12.73
C ALA A 207 -18.04 -25.90 -12.00
N LEU A 208 -16.76 -25.60 -11.71
CA LEU A 208 -16.35 -24.33 -11.12
C LEU A 208 -16.70 -23.12 -12.00
N ALA A 209 -16.71 -23.30 -13.32
CA ALA A 209 -17.09 -22.26 -14.27
C ALA A 209 -18.62 -22.08 -14.43
N ASN A 210 -19.44 -22.92 -13.79
CA ASN A 210 -20.89 -22.82 -13.87
C ASN A 210 -21.41 -21.67 -12.97
N PRO A 211 -22.03 -20.61 -13.52
CA PRO A 211 -22.44 -19.45 -12.72
C PRO A 211 -23.53 -19.76 -11.68
N GLU A 212 -24.45 -20.68 -11.99
CA GLU A 212 -25.52 -21.07 -11.06
C GLU A 212 -24.98 -21.87 -9.88
N LEU A 213 -24.06 -22.81 -10.14
CA LEU A 213 -23.40 -23.55 -9.06
C LEU A 213 -22.60 -22.61 -8.15
N HIS A 214 -21.90 -21.62 -8.74
CA HIS A 214 -21.19 -20.60 -7.98
C HIS A 214 -22.14 -19.74 -7.12
N ARG A 215 -23.32 -19.37 -7.66
CA ARG A 215 -24.35 -18.63 -6.91
C ARG A 215 -24.90 -19.44 -5.74
N LEU A 216 -25.15 -20.74 -5.93
CA LEU A 216 -25.62 -21.64 -4.86
C LEU A 216 -24.57 -21.83 -3.76
N ALA A 217 -23.30 -22.02 -4.13
CA ALA A 217 -22.21 -22.16 -3.18
C ALA A 217 -22.05 -20.92 -2.29
N ARG A 218 -22.13 -19.71 -2.88
CA ARG A 218 -22.08 -18.45 -2.10
C ARG A 218 -23.20 -18.34 -1.08
N LYS A 219 -24.44 -18.67 -1.47
CA LYS A 219 -25.58 -18.66 -0.54
C LYS A 219 -25.40 -19.60 0.66
N LEU A 220 -24.67 -20.70 0.48
CA LEU A 220 -24.38 -21.65 1.57
C LEU A 220 -23.22 -21.19 2.47
N SER A 221 -22.33 -20.32 1.98
CA SER A 221 -21.20 -19.79 2.77
C SER A 221 -21.56 -18.50 3.54
N GLU A 222 -22.68 -17.87 3.20
CA GLU A 222 -23.21 -16.65 3.84
C GLU A 222 -24.29 -16.95 4.91
N ALA A 223 -24.67 -18.22 5.08
CA ALA A 223 -25.62 -18.70 6.08
C ALA A 223 -24.90 -19.25 7.32
#